data_AF-A0A7X7F3D7-F1
#
_entry.id   AF-A0A7X7F3D7-F1
#
_cell.length_a   1.000
_cell.length_b   1.000
_cell.length_c   1.000
_cell.angle_alpha   90.00
_cell.angle_beta   90.00
_cell.angle_gamma   90.00
#
_symmetry.space_group_name_H-M   'P 1'
#
loop_
_entity.id
_entity.type
_entity.pdbx_description
1 polymer ?
#
loop_
_entity_poly.entity_id
_entity_poly.type
_entity_poly.pdbx_seq_one_letter_code
_entity_poly.pdbx_strand_id
1 'polypeptide(L)'
;MEWFERMTRRQPQLAYELALNPDVRQPSSEDAWAPYRRDPKLYEELKKYLSEKLPRVLLALGERATVRYYATETIDSTRGDEVVVMLFVVTFDGDDGKKSFLVRLGAARVKTEMEGRLPWRIFRIEGGVRPGLEE
;
A
#
# COMPACT_ATOMS: atom_id res chain seq x y z
N MET A 1 -4.94 8.49 -1.14
CA MET A 1 -4.69 7.18 -1.78
C MET A 1 -5.05 6.12 -0.77
N GLU A 2 -5.98 5.23 -1.12
CA GLU A 2 -6.66 4.31 -0.20
C GLU A 2 -5.70 3.53 0.73
N TRP A 3 -4.59 3.02 0.20
CA TRP A 3 -3.65 2.22 1.00
C TRP A 3 -3.09 2.99 2.20
N PHE A 4 -2.61 4.22 1.98
CA PHE A 4 -2.11 5.05 3.08
C PHE A 4 -3.20 5.40 4.08
N GLU A 5 -4.43 5.69 3.60
CA GLU A 5 -5.57 6.02 4.45
C GLU A 5 -5.95 4.86 5.37
N ARG A 6 -5.96 3.63 4.85
CA ARG A 6 -6.18 2.43 5.66
C ARG A 6 -5.07 2.22 6.69
N MET A 7 -3.81 2.46 6.31
CA MET A 7 -2.68 2.33 7.23
C MET A 7 -2.72 3.37 8.36
N THR A 8 -2.99 4.65 8.06
CA THR A 8 -3.06 5.71 9.08
C THR A 8 -4.26 5.56 10.00
N ARG A 9 -5.38 5.03 9.51
CA ARG A 9 -6.57 4.68 10.30
C ARG A 9 -6.47 3.34 11.04
N ARG A 10 -5.29 2.70 11.05
CA ARG A 10 -5.05 1.39 11.69
C ARG A 10 -6.00 0.29 11.21
N GLN A 11 -6.26 0.27 9.91
CA GLN A 11 -7.00 -0.77 9.20
C GLN A 11 -6.06 -1.56 8.26
N PRO A 12 -4.96 -2.16 8.78
CA PRO A 12 -3.95 -2.80 7.93
C PRO A 12 -4.49 -3.97 7.11
N GLN A 13 -5.49 -4.68 7.61
CA GLN A 13 -6.15 -5.77 6.91
C GLN A 13 -6.79 -5.28 5.59
N LEU A 14 -7.42 -4.10 5.60
CA LEU A 14 -8.00 -3.50 4.39
C LEU A 14 -6.92 -2.93 3.45
N ALA A 15 -5.81 -2.45 4.00
CA ALA A 15 -4.66 -2.04 3.20
C ALA A 15 -4.03 -3.25 2.48
N TYR A 16 -3.96 -4.40 3.16
CA TYR A 16 -3.41 -5.64 2.62
C TYR A 16 -4.21 -6.19 1.45
N GLU A 17 -5.55 -6.07 1.48
CA GLU A 17 -6.41 -6.42 0.33
C GLU A 17 -5.96 -5.74 -0.98
N LEU A 18 -5.47 -4.51 -0.92
CA LEU A 18 -5.00 -3.78 -2.11
C LEU A 18 -3.69 -4.34 -2.70
N ALA A 19 -2.93 -5.09 -1.91
CA ALA A 19 -1.72 -5.79 -2.34
C ALA A 19 -2.00 -7.23 -2.84
N LEU A 20 -3.14 -7.80 -2.46
CA LEU A 20 -3.55 -9.13 -2.92
C LEU A 20 -3.99 -9.13 -4.39
N ASN A 21 -3.89 -10.31 -5.02
CA ASN A 21 -4.53 -10.55 -6.31
C ASN A 21 -6.04 -10.28 -6.16
N PRO A 22 -6.64 -9.42 -7.00
CA PRO A 22 -8.06 -9.11 -6.95
C PRO A 22 -8.99 -10.33 -6.83
N ASP A 23 -8.66 -11.45 -7.48
CA ASP A 23 -9.49 -12.67 -7.47
C ASP A 23 -9.55 -13.35 -6.08
N VAL A 24 -8.59 -13.06 -5.18
CA VAL A 24 -8.55 -13.63 -3.82
C VAL A 24 -8.86 -12.61 -2.72
N ARG A 25 -9.17 -11.37 -3.10
CA ARG A 25 -9.52 -10.32 -2.13
C ARG A 25 -10.76 -10.70 -1.35
N GLN A 26 -10.74 -10.40 -0.07
CA GLN A 26 -11.93 -10.55 0.76
C GLN A 26 -12.90 -9.40 0.46
N PRO A 27 -14.21 -9.68 0.33
CA PRO A 27 -15.19 -8.63 0.16
C PRO A 27 -15.17 -7.69 1.37
N SER A 28 -15.32 -6.39 1.10
CA SER A 28 -15.47 -5.39 2.16
C SER A 28 -16.74 -5.69 2.96
N SER A 29 -16.58 -6.27 4.14
CA SER A 29 -17.66 -6.56 5.07
C SER A 29 -17.60 -5.63 6.28
N GLU A 30 -18.68 -5.56 7.04
CA GLU A 30 -18.75 -4.78 8.29
C GLU A 30 -17.66 -5.22 9.29
N ASP A 31 -17.31 -6.52 9.27
CA ASP A 31 -16.20 -7.09 10.03
C ASP A 31 -15.04 -7.54 9.12
N ALA A 32 -14.20 -6.57 8.73
CA ALA A 32 -13.01 -6.80 7.92
C ALA A 32 -12.00 -7.80 8.53
N TRP A 33 -12.09 -8.11 9.82
CA TRP A 33 -11.19 -9.07 10.48
C TRP A 33 -11.72 -10.51 10.42
N ALA A 34 -13.00 -10.73 10.12
CA ALA A 34 -13.59 -12.06 10.12
C ALA A 34 -12.81 -13.08 9.26
N PRO A 35 -12.36 -12.77 8.02
CA PRO A 35 -11.60 -13.73 7.22
C PRO A 35 -10.28 -14.13 7.89
N TYR A 36 -9.53 -13.14 8.38
CA TYR A 36 -8.24 -13.33 9.05
C TYR A 36 -8.35 -14.05 10.39
N ARG A 37 -9.51 -14.01 11.06
CA ARG A 37 -9.76 -14.80 12.27
C ARG A 37 -10.13 -16.25 11.97
N ARG A 38 -10.74 -16.50 10.82
CA ARG A 38 -11.22 -17.84 10.42
C ARG A 38 -10.14 -18.65 9.71
N ASP A 39 -9.22 -18.00 9.01
CA ASP A 39 -8.14 -18.64 8.27
C ASP A 39 -6.76 -18.27 8.86
N PRO A 40 -6.11 -19.19 9.59
CA PRO A 40 -4.77 -18.97 10.14
C PRO A 40 -3.70 -18.68 9.09
N LYS A 41 -3.86 -19.18 7.86
CA LYS A 41 -2.89 -18.95 6.79
C LYS A 41 -2.95 -17.49 6.32
N LEU A 42 -4.16 -16.97 6.08
CA LEU A 42 -4.35 -15.55 5.74
C LEU A 42 -3.85 -14.64 6.86
N TYR A 43 -4.05 -15.03 8.12
CA TYR A 43 -3.52 -14.30 9.25
C TYR A 43 -1.98 -14.22 9.25
N GLU A 44 -1.30 -15.34 9.03
CA GLU A 44 0.16 -15.37 8.99
C GLU A 44 0.72 -14.60 7.77
N GLU A 45 0.03 -14.63 6.63
CA GLU A 45 0.41 -13.81 5.45
C GLU A 45 0.26 -12.31 5.74
N LEU A 46 -0.85 -11.89 6.36
CA LEU A 46 -1.04 -10.50 6.82
C LEU A 46 0.03 -10.12 7.85
N LYS A 47 0.30 -10.97 8.83
CA LYS A 47 1.32 -10.73 9.86
C LYS A 47 2.71 -10.59 9.26
N LYS A 48 3.07 -11.43 8.28
CA LYS A 48 4.33 -11.31 7.53
C LYS A 48 4.38 -9.97 6.80
N TYR A 49 3.33 -9.59 6.09
CA TYR A 49 3.23 -8.29 5.43
C TYR A 49 3.43 -7.12 6.40
N LEU A 50 2.81 -7.19 7.58
CA LEU A 50 2.93 -6.15 8.62
C LEU A 50 4.23 -6.19 9.41
N SER A 51 5.05 -7.23 9.25
CA SER A 51 6.37 -7.31 9.88
C SER A 51 7.39 -6.38 9.23
N GLU A 52 7.11 -5.96 7.99
CA GLU A 52 7.94 -5.03 7.22
C GLU A 52 8.05 -3.65 7.89
N LYS A 53 9.21 -3.01 7.75
CA LYS A 53 9.54 -1.75 8.45
C LYS A 53 8.53 -0.64 8.16
N LEU A 54 8.18 -0.43 6.89
CA LEU A 54 7.32 0.67 6.48
C LEU A 54 5.88 0.54 7.01
N PRO A 55 5.18 -0.60 6.86
CA PRO A 55 3.89 -0.82 7.51
C PRO A 55 3.90 -0.53 9.01
N ARG A 56 4.93 -1.01 9.74
CA ARG A 56 5.06 -0.76 11.18
C ARG A 56 5.19 0.72 11.50
N VAL A 57 6.02 1.45 10.75
CA VAL A 57 6.19 2.91 10.93
C VAL A 57 4.87 3.63 10.70
N LEU A 58 4.16 3.35 9.61
CA LEU A 58 2.90 4.02 9.30
C LEU A 58 1.81 3.72 10.34
N LEU A 59 1.71 2.49 10.83
CA LEU A 59 0.78 2.13 11.90
C LEU A 59 1.12 2.84 13.23
N ALA A 60 2.40 2.99 13.54
CA ALA A 60 2.87 3.68 14.75
C ALA A 60 2.62 5.20 14.67
N LEU A 61 2.80 5.81 13.48
CA LEU A 61 2.45 7.20 13.25
C LEU A 61 0.93 7.41 13.30
N GLY A 62 0.15 6.52 12.68
CA GLY A 62 -1.30 6.62 12.61
C GLY A 62 -1.73 7.93 11.96
N GLU A 63 -2.73 8.59 12.55
CA GLU A 63 -3.27 9.86 12.06
C GLU A 63 -2.31 11.05 12.20
N ARG A 64 -1.19 10.89 12.92
CA ARG A 64 -0.14 11.92 13.00
C ARG A 64 0.67 12.04 11.69
N ALA A 65 0.58 11.03 10.82
CA ALA A 65 1.21 11.09 9.51
C ALA A 65 0.31 11.85 8.52
N THR A 66 0.86 12.90 7.91
CA THR A 66 0.29 13.52 6.71
C THR A 66 0.99 12.95 5.48
N VAL A 67 0.23 12.30 4.60
CA VAL A 67 0.74 11.74 3.34
C VAL A 67 0.31 12.61 2.17
N ARG A 68 1.26 12.98 1.31
CA ARG A 68 1.00 13.78 0.10
C ARG A 68 1.64 13.10 -1.10
N TYR A 69 0.94 13.09 -2.22
CA TYR A 69 1.53 12.72 -3.50
C TYR A 69 2.68 13.70 -3.83
N TYR A 70 3.79 13.17 -4.31
CA TYR A 70 4.97 13.95 -4.68
C TYR A 70 5.16 13.95 -6.20
N ALA A 71 5.30 12.78 -6.81
CA ALA A 71 5.57 12.62 -8.23
C ALA A 71 5.15 11.24 -8.74
N THR A 72 5.03 11.11 -10.06
CA THR A 72 4.95 9.81 -10.74
C THR A 72 6.30 9.59 -11.39
N GLU A 73 6.99 8.51 -11.02
CA GLU A 73 8.32 8.16 -11.55
C GLU A 73 8.22 7.34 -12.84
N THR A 74 7.16 6.55 -13.01
CA THR A 74 7.02 5.68 -14.16
C THR A 74 5.55 5.47 -14.49
N ILE A 75 5.22 5.54 -15.78
CA ILE A 75 3.98 5.03 -16.35
C ILE A 75 4.40 4.16 -17.53
N ASP A 76 4.16 2.86 -17.45
CA ASP A 76 4.41 1.92 -18.55
C ASP A 76 3.12 1.20 -18.92
N SER A 77 2.73 1.32 -20.18
CA SER A 77 1.56 0.66 -20.75
C SER A 77 1.90 -0.22 -21.96
N THR A 78 3.19 -0.47 -22.20
CA THR A 78 3.69 -0.99 -23.48
C THR A 78 3.67 -2.52 -23.59
N ARG A 79 3.55 -3.26 -22.48
CA ARG A 79 3.70 -4.73 -22.44
C ARG A 79 2.49 -5.52 -21.93
N GLY A 80 1.31 -4.91 -21.92
CA GLY A 80 0.05 -5.60 -21.63
C GLY A 80 -0.44 -5.50 -20.18
N ASP A 81 0.44 -5.14 -19.24
CA ASP A 81 0.07 -4.70 -17.89
C ASP A 81 0.38 -3.20 -17.77
N GLU A 82 -0.61 -2.39 -17.41
CA GLU A 82 -0.42 -0.97 -17.12
C GLU A 82 0.21 -0.84 -15.73
N VAL A 83 1.42 -0.31 -15.65
CA VAL A 83 2.20 -0.15 -14.42
C VAL A 83 2.40 1.34 -14.14
N VAL A 84 2.18 1.73 -12.89
CA VAL A 84 2.44 3.09 -12.40
C VAL A 84 3.28 3.01 -11.13
N VAL A 85 4.37 3.78 -11.10
CA VAL A 85 5.22 3.96 -9.92
C VAL A 85 5.11 5.41 -9.46
N MET A 86 4.67 5.60 -8.22
CA MET A 86 4.46 6.92 -7.60
C MET A 86 5.33 7.10 -6.38
N LEU A 87 5.73 8.34 -6.14
CA LEU A 87 6.34 8.81 -4.90
C LEU A 87 5.34 9.59 -4.06
N PHE A 88 5.38 9.33 -2.77
CA PHE A 88 4.63 10.06 -1.74
C PHE A 88 5.59 10.58 -0.68
N VAL A 89 5.31 11.78 -0.16
CA VAL A 89 5.98 12.30 1.03
C VAL A 89 5.11 12.00 2.24
N VAL A 90 5.69 11.35 3.25
CA VAL A 90 5.10 11.17 4.57
C VAL A 90 5.74 12.16 5.51
N THR A 91 4.94 13.03 6.12
CA THR A 91 5.39 14.05 7.08
C THR A 91 4.72 13.85 8.43
N PHE A 92 5.44 14.07 9.52
CA PHE A 92 4.93 13.92 10.89
C PHE A 92 5.71 14.81 11.85
N ASP A 93 5.12 15.15 12.99
CA ASP A 93 5.82 15.87 14.04
C ASP A 93 6.60 14.88 14.90
N GLY A 94 7.93 15.05 14.96
CA GLY A 94 8.82 14.33 15.86
C GLY A 94 9.32 15.23 16.99
N ASP A 95 10.09 14.66 17.91
CA ASP A 95 10.57 15.37 19.11
C ASP A 95 11.42 16.60 18.78
N ASP A 96 12.20 16.54 17.68
CA ASP A 96 13.05 17.64 17.19
C ASP A 96 12.36 18.52 16.13
N GLY A 97 11.03 18.42 16.00
CA GLY A 97 10.23 19.10 14.99
C GLY A 97 9.79 18.21 13.84
N LYS A 98 9.33 18.85 12.75
CA LYS A 98 8.70 18.16 11.62
C LYS A 98 9.71 17.32 10.84
N LYS A 99 9.44 16.01 10.74
CA LYS A 99 10.24 15.03 10.01
C LYS A 99 9.48 14.53 8.79
N SER A 100 10.23 14.15 7.74
CA SER A 100 9.67 13.68 6.49
C SER A 100 10.48 12.52 5.92
N PHE A 101 9.82 11.59 5.23
CA PHE A 101 10.47 10.58 4.40
C PHE A 101 9.63 10.29 3.16
N LEU A 102 10.27 9.74 2.14
CA LEU A 102 9.60 9.36 0.90
C LEU A 102 9.19 7.89 0.92
N VAL A 103 8.07 7.61 0.27
CA VAL A 103 7.56 6.26 0.01
C VAL A 103 7.33 6.11 -1.48
N ARG A 104 7.94 5.08 -2.07
CA ARG A 104 7.67 4.64 -3.43
C ARG A 104 6.61 3.56 -3.42
N LEU A 105 5.63 3.67 -4.30
CA LEU A 105 4.55 2.71 -4.43
C LEU A 105 4.35 2.36 -5.91
N GLY A 106 4.47 1.07 -6.22
CA GLY A 106 4.18 0.50 -7.52
C GLY A 106 2.81 -0.17 -7.55
N ALA A 107 1.98 0.19 -8.50
CA ALA A 107 0.70 -0.44 -8.78
C ALA A 107 0.65 -0.91 -10.23
N ALA A 108 0.01 -2.05 -10.47
CA ALA A 108 -0.19 -2.59 -11.81
C ALA A 108 -1.66 -2.96 -12.00
N ARG A 109 -2.20 -2.78 -13.20
CA ARG A 109 -3.44 -3.42 -13.59
C ARG A 109 -3.18 -4.91 -13.78
N VAL A 110 -4.03 -5.73 -13.19
CA VAL A 110 -3.92 -7.19 -13.28
C VAL A 110 -5.17 -7.74 -13.96
N LYS A 111 -4.99 -8.67 -14.90
CA LYS A 111 -6.10 -9.42 -15.48
C LYS A 111 -6.70 -10.35 -14.43
N THR A 112 -8.01 -10.33 -14.31
CA THR A 112 -8.78 -11.15 -13.37
C THR A 112 -9.64 -12.13 -14.13
N GLU A 113 -10.03 -13.22 -13.46
CA GLU A 113 -11.06 -14.13 -13.99
C GLU A 113 -12.43 -13.44 -14.10
N MET A 114 -12.65 -12.35 -13.33
CA MET A 114 -13.80 -11.47 -13.50
C MET A 114 -13.74 -10.74 -14.86
N GLU A 115 -14.60 -11.14 -15.79
CA GLU A 115 -14.67 -10.56 -17.14
C GLU A 115 -14.75 -9.03 -17.14
N GLY A 116 -13.95 -8.40 -18.01
CA GLY A 116 -14.03 -6.98 -18.31
C GLY A 116 -13.46 -6.02 -17.25
N ARG A 117 -12.85 -6.53 -16.17
CA ARG A 117 -12.21 -5.69 -15.15
C ARG A 117 -10.69 -5.87 -15.17
N LEU A 118 -9.98 -4.74 -15.07
CA LEU A 118 -8.53 -4.68 -14.90
C LEU A 118 -8.22 -3.86 -13.64
N PRO A 119 -8.53 -4.38 -12.45
CA PRO A 119 -8.31 -3.65 -11.21
C PRO A 119 -6.82 -3.45 -10.92
N TRP A 120 -6.51 -2.37 -10.21
CA TRP A 120 -5.16 -2.10 -9.71
C TRP A 120 -4.81 -3.02 -8.54
N ARG A 121 -3.58 -3.50 -8.54
CA ARG A 121 -2.93 -4.20 -7.43
C ARG A 121 -1.62 -3.50 -7.10
N ILE A 122 -1.40 -3.26 -5.81
CA ILE A 122 -0.11 -2.78 -5.32
C ILE A 122 0.85 -3.97 -5.32
N PHE A 123 1.94 -3.88 -6.07
CA PHE A 123 2.93 -4.94 -6.15
C PHE A 123 4.24 -4.58 -5.44
N ARG A 124 4.45 -3.28 -5.12
CA ARG A 124 5.68 -2.81 -4.48
C ARG A 124 5.40 -1.61 -3.58
N ILE A 125 5.99 -1.61 -2.39
CA ILE A 125 5.98 -0.46 -1.48
C ILE A 125 7.34 -0.37 -0.78
N GLU A 126 7.99 0.79 -0.84
CA GLU A 126 9.32 1.02 -0.27
C GLU A 126 9.39 2.36 0.45
N GLY A 127 9.91 2.36 1.68
CA GLY A 127 10.05 3.58 2.49
C GLY A 127 11.51 4.03 2.60
N GLY A 128 11.72 5.34 2.79
CA GLY A 128 13.07 5.91 2.92
C GLY A 128 13.83 5.98 1.60
N VAL A 129 13.11 5.98 0.49
CA VAL A 129 13.71 6.07 -0.86
C VAL A 129 14.26 7.48 -1.11
N ARG A 130 15.21 7.56 -2.04
CA ARG A 130 15.58 8.84 -2.66
C ARG A 130 14.88 8.94 -4.02
N PRO A 131 14.43 10.13 -4.45
CA PRO A 131 13.99 10.31 -5.82
C PRO A 131 15.14 9.93 -6.74
N GLY A 132 14.85 9.25 -7.84
CA GLY A 132 15.85 9.12 -8.89
C GLY A 132 16.23 10.51 -9.37
N LEU A 133 17.49 10.92 -9.18
CA LEU A 133 18.10 11.83 -10.14
C LEU A 133 18.25 10.99 -11.40
N GLU A 134 17.56 11.36 -12.48
CA GLU A 134 17.98 10.88 -13.80
C GLU A 134 19.46 11.29 -13.97
N GLU A 135 20.34 10.32 -14.15
CA GLU A 135 21.70 10.54 -14.71
C GLU A 135 21.64 10.42 -16.23
#